data_AF-A0A7L2TDM7-F1
#
_entry.id   AF-A0A7L2TDM7-F1
#
_cell.length_a   1.000
_cell.length_b   1.000
_cell.length_c   1.000
_cell.angle_alpha   90.00
_cell.angle_beta   90.00
_cell.angle_gamma   90.00
#
_symmetry.space_group_name_H-M   'P 1'
#
loop_
_entity.id
_entity.type
_entity.pdbx_description
1 polymer ?
#
loop_
_entity_poly.entity_id
_entity_poly.type
_entity_poly.pdbx_seq_one_letter_code
_entity_poly.pdbx_strand_id
1 'polypeptide(L)'
;AVRCPLAAACFSAHLANVSYAEARGACDQRQGNLAWVSGEPELRLLLGLLAEAAMPAPALFWVGLKRNASACTHEEQPLRGFSWEGARGGMAPQEVPAALGRWVQEPLRSCLTVRCAGLQLAVDAGDGPSWGWKE
;
A
#
# COMPACT_ATOMS: atom_id res chain seq x y z
N ALA A 1 7.89 9.74 10.72
CA ALA A 1 9.14 8.95 10.75
C ALA A 1 9.62 8.67 9.31
N VAL A 2 10.91 8.39 9.09
CA VAL A 2 11.52 8.10 7.77
C VAL A 2 12.41 6.86 7.86
N ARG A 3 12.41 6.01 6.82
CA ARG A 3 13.29 4.85 6.67
C ARG A 3 13.82 4.77 5.25
N CYS A 4 15.12 4.57 5.09
CA CYS A 4 15.78 4.50 3.78
C CYS A 4 16.54 3.17 3.64
N PRO A 5 16.20 2.33 2.66
CA PRO A 5 17.05 1.22 2.26
C PRO A 5 18.34 1.73 1.58
N LEU A 6 19.41 0.95 1.62
CA LEU A 6 20.76 1.35 1.17
C LEU A 6 20.86 1.67 -0.35
N ALA A 7 19.91 1.22 -1.17
CA ALA A 7 19.92 1.37 -2.63
C ALA A 7 18.54 1.58 -3.27
N ALA A 8 17.55 2.06 -2.50
CA ALA A 8 16.20 2.31 -3.02
C ALA A 8 15.59 3.57 -2.39
N ALA A 9 14.36 3.91 -2.81
CA ALA A 9 13.67 5.11 -2.34
C ALA A 9 13.40 5.06 -0.83
N CYS A 10 13.47 6.21 -0.17
CA CYS A 10 13.09 6.36 1.24
C CYS A 10 11.57 6.36 1.41
N PHE A 11 11.11 5.78 2.52
CA PHE A 11 9.72 5.80 2.94
C PHE A 11 9.52 6.79 4.08
N SER A 12 8.38 7.47 4.09
CA SER A 12 7.95 8.34 5.19
C SER A 12 6.48 8.09 5.51
N ALA A 13 6.13 8.13 6.80
CA ALA A 13 4.77 7.93 7.28
C ALA A 13 4.17 9.24 7.79
N HIS A 14 2.89 9.47 7.44
CA HIS A 14 2.12 10.66 7.77
C HIS A 14 0.76 10.25 8.32
N LEU A 15 0.29 10.90 9.39
CA LEU A 15 -0.93 10.52 10.14
C LEU A 15 -2.14 11.39 9.79
N ALA A 16 -2.06 12.19 8.72
CA ALA A 16 -3.17 13.04 8.31
C ALA A 16 -4.35 12.17 7.84
N ASN A 17 -5.53 12.37 8.44
CA ASN A 17 -6.76 11.71 8.02
C ASN A 17 -7.35 12.44 6.81
N VAL A 18 -6.98 11.99 5.61
CA VAL A 18 -7.35 12.62 4.34
C VAL A 18 -7.72 11.57 3.31
N SER A 19 -8.38 12.00 2.22
CA SER A 19 -8.67 11.12 1.09
C SER A 19 -7.39 10.64 0.38
N TYR A 20 -7.52 9.58 -0.42
CA TYR A 20 -6.42 9.10 -1.26
C TYR A 20 -5.83 10.20 -2.16
N ALA A 21 -6.69 11.00 -2.79
CA ALA A 21 -6.29 12.06 -3.71
C ALA A 21 -5.50 13.17 -2.98
N GLU A 22 -5.93 13.55 -1.77
CA GLU A 22 -5.21 14.51 -0.95
C GLU A 22 -3.87 13.96 -0.45
N ALA A 23 -3.83 12.69 -0.01
CA ALA A 23 -2.58 12.04 0.38
C ALA A 23 -1.59 11.98 -0.79
N ARG A 24 -2.07 11.62 -1.99
CA ARG A 24 -1.29 11.63 -3.23
C ARG A 24 -0.70 13.01 -3.51
N GLY A 25 -1.53 14.06 -3.49
CA GLY A 25 -1.09 15.43 -3.70
C GLY A 25 -0.07 15.89 -2.66
N ALA A 26 -0.25 15.52 -1.39
CA ALA A 26 0.69 15.85 -0.32
C ALA A 26 2.05 15.15 -0.49
N CYS A 27 2.07 13.91 -0.98
CA CYS A 27 3.31 13.22 -1.34
C CYS A 27 4.01 13.86 -2.54
N ASP A 28 3.25 14.24 -3.58
CA ASP A 28 3.79 14.89 -4.77
C ASP A 28 4.43 16.26 -4.44
N GLN A 29 3.80 17.06 -3.56
CA GLN A 29 4.34 18.33 -3.06
C GLN A 29 5.67 18.18 -2.31
N ARG A 30 5.93 17.00 -1.74
CA ARG A 30 7.19 16.65 -1.06
C ARG A 30 8.22 16.06 -2.02
N GLN A 31 8.01 16.18 -3.33
CA GLN A 31 8.84 15.59 -4.39
C GLN A 31 8.94 14.06 -4.30
N GLY A 32 7.93 13.43 -3.68
CA GLY A 32 7.79 11.98 -3.55
C GLY A 32 6.61 11.44 -4.35
N ASN A 33 6.16 10.26 -3.96
CA ASN A 33 4.92 9.62 -4.44
C ASN A 33 4.30 8.86 -3.26
N LEU A 34 3.06 8.40 -3.40
CA LEU A 34 2.55 7.37 -2.50
C LEU A 34 3.46 6.13 -2.56
N ALA A 35 3.69 5.52 -1.40
CA ALA A 35 4.62 4.40 -1.27
C ALA A 35 4.16 3.19 -2.11
N TRP A 36 5.10 2.50 -2.74
CA TRP A 36 4.88 1.20 -3.37
C TRP A 36 6.03 0.28 -2.97
N VAL A 37 5.82 -1.02 -3.08
CA VAL A 37 6.83 -2.03 -2.71
C VAL A 37 6.99 -3.05 -3.82
N SER A 38 8.24 -3.42 -4.09
CA SER A 38 8.61 -4.40 -5.10
C SER A 38 8.61 -5.84 -4.60
N GLY A 39 8.75 -6.02 -3.29
CA GLY A 39 8.83 -7.33 -2.66
C GLY A 39 8.88 -7.25 -1.14
N GLU A 40 9.14 -8.40 -0.52
CA GLU A 40 9.10 -8.53 0.94
C GLU A 40 10.09 -7.64 1.71
N PRO A 41 11.34 -7.38 1.25
CA PRO A 41 12.27 -6.55 2.03
C PRO A 41 11.75 -5.12 2.24
N GLU A 42 11.22 -4.50 1.19
CA GLU A 42 10.63 -3.16 1.26
C GLU A 42 9.34 -3.16 2.07
N LEU A 43 8.52 -4.20 1.92
CA LEU A 43 7.32 -4.36 2.75
C LEU A 43 7.66 -4.44 4.23
N ARG A 44 8.67 -5.23 4.64
CA ARG A 44 9.09 -5.32 6.05
C ARG A 44 9.56 -3.97 6.59
N LEU A 45 10.32 -3.22 5.79
CA LEU A 45 10.77 -1.88 6.16
C LEU A 45 9.59 -0.90 6.30
N LEU A 46 8.61 -0.96 5.40
CA LEU A 46 7.39 -0.17 5.46
C LEU A 46 6.56 -0.52 6.71
N LEU A 47 6.36 -1.81 7.00
CA LEU A 47 5.62 -2.26 8.18
C LEU A 47 6.27 -1.78 9.48
N GLY A 48 7.59 -1.86 9.60
CA GLY A 48 8.32 -1.35 10.77
C GLY A 48 8.14 0.16 10.95
N LEU A 49 8.24 0.92 9.84
CA LEU A 49 8.00 2.36 9.86
C LEU A 49 6.56 2.71 10.31
N LEU A 50 5.57 1.99 9.82
CA LEU A 50 4.16 2.22 10.16
C LEU A 50 3.84 1.81 11.59
N ALA A 51 4.43 0.73 12.11
CA ALA A 51 4.23 0.30 13.49
C ALA A 51 4.70 1.36 14.49
N GLU A 52 5.84 2.01 14.22
CA GLU A 52 6.31 3.16 15.01
C GLU A 52 5.40 4.38 14.89
N ALA A 53 4.84 4.61 13.71
CA ALA A 53 4.00 5.79 13.44
C ALA A 53 2.56 5.65 13.96
N ALA A 54 2.00 4.43 13.97
CA ALA A 54 0.60 4.18 14.29
C ALA A 54 0.30 4.26 15.80
N MET A 55 1.30 4.11 16.66
CA MET A 55 1.09 4.12 18.11
C MET A 55 0.43 5.44 18.59
N PRO A 56 -0.69 5.39 19.35
CA PRO A 56 -1.24 4.21 20.05
C PRO A 56 -2.44 3.50 19.38
N ALA A 57 -2.81 3.78 18.13
CA ALA A 57 -4.04 3.27 17.52
C ALA A 57 -3.83 2.51 16.20
N PRO A 58 -4.69 1.53 15.86
CA PRO A 58 -4.68 0.94 14.53
C PRO A 58 -4.88 2.04 13.48
N ALA A 59 -4.07 2.04 12.44
CA ALA A 59 -4.16 3.01 11.36
C ALA A 59 -4.13 2.32 10.00
N LEU A 60 -4.97 2.83 9.09
CA LEU A 60 -4.93 2.54 7.66
C LEU A 60 -4.07 3.62 7.01
N PHE A 61 -3.01 3.22 6.32
CA PHE A 61 -2.14 4.16 5.61
C PHE A 61 -2.33 4.03 4.11
N TRP A 62 -2.63 5.15 3.44
CA TRP A 62 -2.67 5.17 1.98
C TRP A 62 -1.30 4.84 1.40
N VAL A 63 -1.29 3.93 0.43
CA VAL A 63 -0.14 3.55 -0.40
C VAL A 63 -0.53 3.74 -1.87
N GLY A 64 0.42 3.60 -2.79
CA GLY A 64 0.19 3.79 -4.22
C GLY A 64 -0.64 2.69 -4.86
N LEU A 65 -1.40 1.89 -4.11
CA LEU A 65 -2.15 0.75 -4.66
C LEU A 65 -3.52 1.22 -5.17
N LYS A 66 -3.73 1.17 -6.49
CA LYS A 66 -4.98 1.60 -7.13
C LYS A 66 -5.43 0.63 -8.22
N ARG A 67 -6.74 0.45 -8.34
CA ARG A 67 -7.40 -0.23 -9.44
C ARG A 67 -8.22 0.79 -10.22
N ASN A 68 -7.86 1.00 -11.47
CA ASN A 68 -8.57 1.93 -12.35
C ASN A 68 -9.94 1.37 -12.76
N ALA A 69 -10.82 2.24 -13.24
CA ALA A 69 -11.96 1.77 -14.03
C ALA A 69 -11.43 0.92 -15.21
N SER A 70 -12.23 -0.06 -15.63
CA SER A 70 -11.90 -1.16 -16.56
C SER A 70 -10.89 -2.20 -16.10
N ALA A 71 -10.20 -2.00 -14.97
CA ALA A 71 -9.39 -3.06 -14.35
C ALA A 71 -10.29 -3.93 -13.45
N CYS A 72 -10.53 -5.17 -13.84
CA CYS A 72 -11.38 -6.10 -13.10
C CYS A 72 -10.70 -6.64 -11.86
N THR A 73 -11.50 -7.02 -10.86
CA THR A 73 -11.04 -7.88 -9.77
C THR A 73 -10.68 -9.26 -10.29
N HIS A 74 -9.45 -9.69 -10.04
CA HIS A 74 -8.97 -11.04 -10.37
C HIS A 74 -8.48 -11.72 -9.10
N GLU A 75 -9.31 -12.57 -8.47
CA GLU A 75 -9.03 -13.20 -7.17
C GLU A 75 -7.76 -14.04 -7.16
N GLU A 76 -7.45 -14.65 -8.31
CA GLU A 76 -6.24 -15.46 -8.49
C GLU A 76 -4.95 -14.63 -8.54
N GLN A 77 -5.05 -13.32 -8.77
CA GLN A 77 -3.87 -12.44 -8.84
C GLN A 77 -3.54 -11.86 -7.46
N PRO A 78 -2.26 -11.74 -7.06
CA PRO A 78 -1.88 -11.26 -5.73
C PRO A 78 -2.53 -9.93 -5.32
N LEU A 79 -2.55 -8.95 -6.23
CA LEU A 79 -3.14 -7.63 -5.95
C LEU A 79 -4.56 -7.46 -6.46
N ARG A 80 -5.26 -8.53 -6.87
CA ARG A 80 -6.70 -8.46 -7.19
C ARG A 80 -7.07 -7.42 -8.26
N GLY A 81 -6.17 -7.24 -9.24
CA GLY A 81 -6.29 -6.23 -10.30
C GLY A 81 -5.86 -4.82 -9.92
N PHE A 82 -5.42 -4.57 -8.68
CA PHE A 82 -4.75 -3.33 -8.30
C PHE A 82 -3.30 -3.32 -8.82
N SER A 83 -2.80 -2.12 -9.08
CA SER A 83 -1.42 -1.87 -9.48
C SER A 83 -0.83 -0.69 -8.73
N TRP A 84 0.50 -0.59 -8.75
CA TRP A 84 1.23 0.49 -8.10
C TRP A 84 1.25 1.74 -8.97
N GLU A 85 0.71 2.85 -8.46
CA GLU A 85 0.79 4.18 -9.05
C GLU A 85 2.14 4.86 -8.74
N GLY A 86 2.64 5.65 -9.68
CA GLY A 86 3.84 6.47 -9.45
C GLY A 86 5.17 5.71 -9.52
N ALA A 87 5.15 4.44 -9.90
CA ALA A 87 6.36 3.74 -10.31
C ALA A 87 6.91 4.34 -11.62
N ARG A 88 7.79 5.33 -11.48
CA ARG A 88 8.40 6.04 -12.60
C ARG A 88 9.28 5.07 -13.40
N GLY A 89 9.11 5.03 -14.71
CA GLY A 89 10.04 4.36 -15.64
C GLY A 89 10.19 2.84 -15.47
N GLY A 90 9.11 2.10 -15.22
CA GLY A 90 9.16 0.64 -15.16
C GLY A 90 9.76 0.06 -13.88
N MET A 91 9.88 0.86 -12.81
CA MET A 91 10.37 0.40 -11.51
C MET A 91 9.37 -0.41 -10.71
N ALA A 92 8.07 -0.36 -11.04
CA ALA A 92 7.10 -1.27 -10.44
C ALA A 92 7.41 -2.69 -10.94
N PRO A 93 7.32 -3.71 -10.08
CA PRO A 93 7.46 -5.08 -10.52
C PRO A 93 6.46 -5.38 -11.63
N GLN A 94 6.95 -5.94 -12.72
CA GLN A 94 6.09 -6.52 -13.75
C GLN A 94 5.34 -7.73 -13.20
N GLU A 95 5.96 -8.44 -12.24
CA GLU A 95 5.36 -9.55 -11.48
C GLU A 95 5.33 -9.21 -10.00
N VAL A 96 4.15 -9.30 -9.39
CA VAL A 96 3.99 -9.09 -7.96
C VAL A 96 4.17 -10.43 -7.25
N PRO A 97 5.11 -10.55 -6.28
CA PRO A 97 5.25 -11.77 -5.51
C PRO A 97 3.95 -12.15 -4.79
N ALA A 98 3.60 -13.45 -4.80
CA ALA A 98 2.39 -13.95 -4.12
C ALA A 98 2.35 -13.59 -2.62
N ALA A 99 3.52 -13.44 -1.99
CA ALA A 99 3.67 -13.00 -0.60
C ALA A 99 3.05 -11.62 -0.31
N LEU A 100 2.93 -10.76 -1.33
CA LEU A 100 2.25 -9.47 -1.22
C LEU A 100 0.73 -9.60 -1.36
N GLY A 101 0.16 -10.77 -1.62
CA GLY A 101 -1.28 -10.94 -1.87
C GLY A 101 -2.17 -10.99 -0.62
N ARG A 102 -1.78 -10.33 0.47
CA ARG A 102 -2.53 -10.37 1.75
C ARG A 102 -3.55 -9.25 1.84
N TRP A 103 -4.82 -9.59 1.90
CA TRP A 103 -5.92 -8.65 2.05
C TRP A 103 -6.63 -8.90 3.39
N VAL A 104 -6.99 -7.82 4.09
CA VAL A 104 -7.80 -7.92 5.33
C VAL A 104 -9.18 -8.45 5.01
N GLN A 105 -9.73 -8.03 3.87
CA GLN A 105 -10.97 -8.52 3.28
C GLN A 105 -10.82 -8.49 1.77
N GLU A 106 -11.41 -9.47 1.08
CA GLU A 106 -11.41 -9.52 -0.37
C GLU A 106 -12.02 -8.25 -0.98
N PRO A 107 -11.34 -7.58 -1.93
CA PRO A 107 -11.86 -6.38 -2.58
C PRO A 107 -13.20 -6.60 -3.27
N LEU A 108 -13.95 -5.52 -3.44
CA LEU A 108 -15.22 -5.59 -4.13
C LEU A 108 -15.02 -6.05 -5.58
N ARG A 109 -15.76 -7.07 -6.00
CA ARG A 109 -15.75 -7.61 -7.37
C ARG A 109 -16.37 -6.58 -8.33
N SER A 110 -15.52 -5.72 -8.90
CA SER A 110 -15.93 -4.63 -9.78
C SER A 110 -14.84 -4.30 -10.79
N CYS A 111 -15.26 -3.78 -11.94
CA CYS A 111 -14.43 -3.18 -12.97
C CYS A 111 -14.91 -1.79 -13.41
N LEU A 112 -15.95 -1.26 -12.77
CA LEU A 112 -16.65 -0.05 -13.25
C LEU A 112 -16.16 1.22 -12.54
N THR A 113 -15.57 1.07 -11.37
CA THR A 113 -15.20 2.18 -10.50
C THR A 113 -13.73 2.11 -10.13
N VAL A 114 -13.11 3.28 -10.00
CA VAL A 114 -11.76 3.39 -9.43
C VAL A 114 -11.81 3.01 -7.96
N ARG A 115 -10.87 2.19 -7.51
CA ARG A 115 -10.71 1.76 -6.12
C ARG A 115 -9.28 1.96 -5.68
N CYS A 116 -9.08 2.45 -4.47
CA CYS A 116 -7.76 2.69 -3.88
C CYS A 116 -7.62 1.78 -2.67
N ALA A 117 -6.39 1.40 -2.33
CA ALA A 117 -6.16 0.56 -1.16
C ALA A 117 -5.10 1.18 -0.24
N GLY A 118 -5.30 0.96 1.05
CA GLY A 118 -4.31 1.27 2.09
C GLY A 118 -3.74 0.01 2.71
N LEU A 119 -2.64 0.17 3.44
CA LEU A 119 -2.04 -0.84 4.28
C LEU A 119 -2.58 -0.69 5.70
N GLN A 120 -3.26 -1.71 6.19
CA GLN A 120 -3.76 -1.77 7.56
C GLN A 120 -2.81 -2.60 8.42
N LEU A 121 -2.43 -2.06 9.57
CA LEU A 121 -1.79 -2.82 10.65
C LEU A 121 -2.85 -3.31 11.63
N ALA A 122 -2.76 -4.58 12.04
CA ALA A 122 -3.58 -5.12 13.12
C ALA A 122 -2.85 -4.92 14.46
N VAL A 123 -3.56 -4.39 15.47
CA VAL A 123 -3.01 -4.16 16.81
C VAL A 123 -3.09 -5.42 17.68
N ASP A 124 -4.10 -6.26 17.47
CA ASP A 124 -4.22 -7.58 18.07
C ASP A 124 -4.27 -8.62 16.97
N ALA A 125 -3.12 -9.18 16.65
CA ALA A 125 -3.02 -10.15 15.57
C ALA A 125 -3.82 -11.44 15.86
N GLY A 126 -4.21 -11.76 17.10
CA GLY A 126 -4.87 -13.04 17.40
C GLY A 126 -4.19 -14.21 16.66
N ASP A 127 -4.97 -15.02 15.93
CA ASP A 127 -4.49 -16.00 14.92
C ASP A 127 -4.43 -15.44 13.48
N GLY A 128 -4.79 -14.17 13.28
CA GLY A 128 -4.80 -13.49 11.98
C GLY A 128 -3.47 -12.82 11.60
N PRO A 129 -3.33 -12.38 10.33
CA PRO A 129 -2.13 -11.68 9.89
C PRO A 129 -2.04 -10.30 10.54
N SER A 130 -0.84 -9.92 11.00
CA SER A 130 -0.57 -8.61 11.61
C SER A 130 -0.72 -7.41 10.67
N TRP A 131 -0.96 -7.65 9.39
CA TRP A 131 -1.15 -6.63 8.36
C TRP A 131 -1.93 -7.18 7.15
N GLY A 132 -2.51 -6.28 6.37
CA GLY A 132 -3.09 -6.59 5.06
C GLY A 132 -3.51 -5.34 4.28
N TRP A 133 -3.74 -5.49 2.99
CA TRP A 133 -4.35 -4.45 2.17
C TRP A 133 -5.84 -4.33 2.47
N LYS A 134 -6.36 -3.11 2.37
CA LYS A 134 -7.78 -2.80 2.52
C LYS A 134 -8.20 -1.78 1.48
N GLU A 135 -9.24 -2.11 0.71
CA GLU A 135 -9.95 -1.20 -0.21
C GLU A 135 -10.75 -0.14 0.57
#